data_AF-A0A183A565-F1
#
_entry.id   AF-A0A183A565-F1
#
_cell.length_a   1.000
_cell.length_b   1.000
_cell.length_c   1.000
_cell.angle_alpha   90.00
_cell.angle_beta   90.00
_cell.angle_gamma   90.00
#
_symmetry.space_group_name_H-M   'P 1'
#
loop_
_entity.id
_entity.type
_entity.pdbx_description
1 polymer ?
#
loop_
_entity_poly.entity_id
_entity_poly.type
_entity_poly.pdbx_seq_one_letter_code
_entity_poly.pdbx_strand_id
1 'polypeptide(L)'
;MNDSHISGSGDLRCIYNQTPNSCCSVTGEDLVRSKLDAHPRVGCRLESRITSKVLRLWRIFGGATNRRAVQAGIAPYAIINATKAFLEDIIRLGGPDANVLCYKDPATFRYLELLGRMFPNAKFIHMVRDGRAVMASSFNETGETGDNLKVWQLVVSRLIRECAAIGSSRCINVRYETLVMHTEREMRRISEKLLKNISLVNRSYVLLNV
;
A
#
# COMPACT_ATOMS: atom_id res chain seq x y z
N MET A 1 -1.00 20.42 33.38
CA MET A 1 -1.52 19.22 34.08
C MET A 1 -2.92 18.98 33.50
N ASN A 2 -2.98 18.48 32.27
CA ASN A 2 -3.02 17.07 31.83
C ASN A 2 -4.48 16.73 31.48
N ASP A 3 -4.84 16.95 30.22
CA ASP A 3 -4.79 15.95 29.13
C ASP A 3 -5.97 14.97 29.19
N SER A 4 -7.12 15.46 28.72
CA SER A 4 -8.27 14.63 28.36
C SER A 4 -8.03 14.01 26.98
N HIS A 5 -7.76 12.70 26.99
CA HIS A 5 -7.70 11.83 25.83
C HIS A 5 -8.87 12.05 24.85
N ILE A 6 -8.56 12.51 23.64
CA ILE A 6 -9.49 12.47 22.50
C ILE A 6 -9.39 11.08 21.86
N SER A 7 -10.23 10.15 22.32
CA SER A 7 -10.52 8.89 21.64
C SER A 7 -11.61 9.13 20.59
N GLY A 8 -11.24 9.74 19.46
CA GLY A 8 -12.14 9.93 18.32
C GLY A 8 -12.08 8.74 17.36
N SER A 9 -12.83 7.68 17.64
CA SER A 9 -13.07 6.59 16.70
C SER A 9 -14.09 7.02 15.64
N GLY A 10 -13.67 7.83 14.68
CA GLY A 10 -14.40 8.03 13.42
C GLY A 10 -14.34 6.73 12.61
N ASP A 11 -15.49 6.19 12.25
CA ASP A 11 -15.63 4.82 11.75
C ASP A 11 -15.08 4.67 10.32
N LEU A 12 -13.89 4.08 10.21
CA LEU A 12 -13.10 3.93 8.98
C LEU A 12 -13.62 2.80 8.05
N ARG A 13 -14.92 2.50 8.01
CA ARG A 13 -15.44 1.28 7.34
C ARG A 13 -15.22 1.30 5.83
N CYS A 14 -15.56 2.40 5.14
CA CYS A 14 -15.47 2.50 3.68
C CYS A 14 -14.04 2.60 3.14
N ILE A 15 -13.11 3.16 3.91
CA ILE A 15 -11.73 3.30 3.42
C ILE A 15 -10.90 2.08 3.84
N TYR A 16 -11.34 1.35 4.87
CA TYR A 16 -10.37 0.69 5.72
C TYR A 16 -10.86 -0.51 6.55
N ASN A 17 -12.13 -0.96 6.47
CA ASN A 17 -12.54 -2.20 7.15
C ASN A 17 -13.48 -3.12 6.33
N GLN A 18 -12.88 -4.17 5.76
CA GLN A 18 -13.36 -5.57 5.74
C GLN A 18 -14.85 -5.87 5.46
N THR A 19 -15.43 -5.36 4.36
CA THR A 19 -16.43 -6.16 3.62
C THR A 19 -15.74 -6.94 2.49
N PRO A 20 -16.29 -8.08 2.04
CA PRO A 20 -15.55 -9.02 1.21
C PRO A 20 -15.06 -8.47 -0.14
N ASN A 21 -15.62 -7.40 -0.75
CA ASN A 21 -15.33 -7.15 -2.17
C ASN A 21 -15.18 -5.72 -2.74
N SER A 22 -15.33 -4.60 -2.03
CA SER A 22 -15.67 -3.36 -2.80
C SER A 22 -14.97 -2.04 -2.53
N CYS A 23 -14.45 -1.79 -1.33
CA CYS A 23 -14.26 -0.40 -0.94
C CYS A 23 -12.88 0.20 -1.27
N CYS A 24 -11.85 -0.65 -1.44
CA CYS A 24 -10.53 -0.22 -1.93
C CYS A 24 -10.19 -0.78 -3.32
N SER A 25 -11.12 -1.47 -3.98
CA SER A 25 -11.01 -1.97 -5.36
C SER A 25 -11.36 -0.90 -6.40
N VAL A 26 -11.71 0.31 -5.94
CA VAL A 26 -12.37 1.37 -6.73
C VAL A 26 -11.45 2.49 -7.20
N THR A 27 -10.16 2.43 -6.91
CA THR A 27 -9.15 3.43 -7.32
C THR A 27 -8.38 3.02 -8.58
N GLY A 28 -8.64 1.82 -9.11
CA GLY A 28 -8.08 1.31 -10.36
C GLY A 28 -6.75 0.59 -10.21
N GLU A 29 -6.37 0.17 -9.00
CA GLU A 29 -5.12 -0.57 -8.79
C GLU A 29 -5.13 -1.93 -9.46
N ASP A 30 -6.29 -2.59 -9.55
CA ASP A 30 -6.41 -3.86 -10.28
C ASP A 30 -6.15 -3.71 -11.77
N LEU A 31 -6.46 -2.55 -12.36
CA LEU A 31 -6.12 -2.24 -13.74
C LEU A 31 -4.59 -2.17 -13.92
N VAL A 32 -3.89 -1.45 -13.03
CA VAL A 32 -2.43 -1.35 -13.09
C VAL A 32 -1.78 -2.70 -12.79
N ARG A 33 -2.27 -3.42 -11.78
CA ARG A 33 -1.83 -4.79 -11.45
C ARG A 33 -1.94 -5.69 -12.67
N SER A 34 -3.10 -5.74 -13.32
CA SER A 34 -3.33 -6.57 -14.50
C SER A 34 -2.42 -6.18 -15.67
N LYS A 35 -2.21 -4.88 -15.91
CA LYS A 35 -1.30 -4.41 -16.96
C LYS A 35 0.17 -4.73 -16.66
N LEU A 36 0.57 -4.73 -15.40
CA LEU A 36 1.92 -5.11 -14.97
C LEU A 36 2.11 -6.63 -15.03
N ASP A 37 1.11 -7.42 -14.65
CA ASP A 37 1.15 -8.89 -14.68
C ASP A 37 1.23 -9.42 -16.13
N ALA A 38 0.77 -8.64 -17.11
CA ALA A 38 0.96 -8.94 -18.52
C ALA A 38 2.42 -8.78 -19.01
N HIS A 39 3.30 -8.16 -18.21
CA HIS A 39 4.70 -7.96 -18.58
C HIS A 39 5.51 -9.25 -18.32
N PRO A 40 6.28 -9.80 -19.30
CA PRO A 40 6.95 -11.11 -19.18
C PRO A 40 7.92 -11.29 -18.01
N ARG A 41 8.35 -10.19 -17.38
CA ARG A 41 9.32 -10.15 -16.28
C ARG A 41 8.70 -9.85 -14.92
N VAL A 42 7.40 -9.58 -14.86
CA VAL A 42 6.69 -9.16 -13.65
C VAL A 42 5.67 -10.24 -13.28
N GLY A 43 5.69 -10.67 -12.03
CA GLY A 43 4.67 -11.57 -11.48
C GLY A 43 3.95 -10.90 -10.32
N CYS A 44 2.70 -10.49 -10.53
CA CYS A 44 1.89 -9.86 -9.49
C CYS A 44 1.20 -10.90 -8.61
N ARG A 45 1.26 -10.67 -7.30
CA ARG A 45 0.59 -11.46 -6.28
C ARG A 45 -0.79 -10.90 -5.99
N LEU A 46 -1.72 -11.80 -5.69
CA LEU A 46 -3.05 -11.43 -5.23
C LEU A 46 -3.02 -10.95 -3.78
N GLU A 47 -4.04 -10.18 -3.43
CA GLU A 47 -4.24 -9.62 -2.11
C GLU A 47 -4.49 -10.74 -1.09
N SER A 48 -3.57 -10.93 -0.15
CA SER A 48 -3.69 -11.96 0.89
C SER A 48 -4.51 -11.49 2.10
N ARG A 49 -4.70 -10.17 2.27
CA ARG A 49 -5.31 -9.47 3.41
C ARG A 49 -4.64 -9.69 4.78
N ILE A 50 -3.90 -10.79 4.97
CA ILE A 50 -3.16 -11.08 6.20
C ILE A 50 -2.02 -10.10 6.41
N THR A 51 -1.42 -9.59 5.33
CA THR A 51 -0.32 -8.63 5.38
C THR A 51 -0.69 -7.36 6.13
N SER A 52 -1.86 -6.77 5.81
CA SER A 52 -2.36 -5.59 6.53
C SER A 52 -2.67 -5.86 8.01
N LYS A 53 -3.09 -7.09 8.36
CA LYS A 53 -3.31 -7.51 9.75
C LYS A 53 -1.99 -7.61 10.51
N VAL A 54 -0.95 -8.18 9.91
CA VAL A 54 0.38 -8.25 10.53
C VAL A 54 1.01 -6.86 10.67
N LEU A 55 0.90 -6.00 9.67
CA LEU A 55 1.33 -4.60 9.77
C LEU A 55 0.58 -3.83 10.88
N ARG A 56 -0.70 -4.13 11.08
CA ARG A 56 -1.47 -3.59 12.21
C ARG A 56 -0.91 -4.07 13.55
N LEU A 57 -0.60 -5.36 13.68
CA LEU A 57 0.04 -5.90 14.90
C LEU A 57 1.38 -5.22 15.15
N TRP A 58 2.21 -5.04 14.12
CA TRP A 58 3.46 -4.28 14.26
C TRP A 58 3.21 -2.86 14.77
N ARG A 59 2.20 -2.14 14.27
CA ARG A 59 1.91 -0.79 14.76
C ARG A 59 1.48 -0.76 16.23
N ILE A 60 0.85 -1.82 16.73
CA ILE A 60 0.45 -1.93 18.14
C ILE A 60 1.64 -2.33 19.02
N PHE A 61 2.46 -3.28 18.58
CA PHE A 61 3.45 -3.95 19.44
C PHE A 61 4.92 -3.68 19.11
N GLY A 62 5.21 -3.24 17.88
CA GLY A 62 6.55 -3.11 17.31
C GLY A 62 7.22 -1.75 17.51
N GLY A 63 6.55 -0.80 18.16
CA GLY A 63 7.14 0.50 18.49
C GLY A 63 8.16 0.41 19.63
N ALA A 64 9.11 1.36 19.66
CA ALA A 64 10.15 1.49 20.70
C ALA A 64 9.60 1.66 22.13
N THR A 65 8.28 1.83 22.28
CA THR A 65 7.56 2.00 23.55
C THR A 65 7.14 0.70 24.21
N ASN A 66 7.35 -0.47 23.58
CA ASN A 66 6.99 -1.75 24.19
C ASN A 66 7.99 -2.17 25.29
N ARG A 67 7.87 -1.51 26.44
CA ARG A 67 8.76 -1.70 27.62
C ARG A 67 8.80 -3.16 28.07
N ARG A 68 7.68 -3.88 28.01
CA ARG A 68 7.62 -5.30 28.39
C ARG A 68 8.46 -6.17 27.46
N ALA A 69 8.39 -5.93 26.14
CA ALA A 69 9.21 -6.66 25.18
C ALA A 69 10.71 -6.40 25.41
N VAL A 70 11.09 -5.14 25.64
CA VAL A 70 12.48 -4.78 25.94
C VAL A 70 12.96 -5.40 27.25
N GLN A 71 12.13 -5.37 28.31
CA GLN A 71 12.43 -6.03 29.59
C GLN A 71 12.57 -7.56 29.46
N ALA A 72 11.84 -8.17 28.53
CA ALA A 72 11.97 -9.59 28.19
C ALA A 72 13.17 -9.90 27.28
N GLY A 73 14.03 -8.93 26.98
CA GLY A 73 15.22 -9.11 26.14
C GLY A 73 14.93 -9.09 24.63
N ILE A 74 13.72 -8.72 24.21
CA ILE A 74 13.38 -8.60 22.79
C ILE A 74 13.92 -7.27 22.26
N ALA A 75 14.87 -7.35 21.33
CA ALA A 75 15.46 -6.17 20.71
C ALA A 75 14.39 -5.34 19.95
N PRO A 76 14.45 -3.99 19.97
CA PRO A 76 13.47 -3.14 19.29
C PRO A 76 13.30 -3.44 17.79
N TYR A 77 14.33 -3.95 17.14
CA TYR A 77 14.30 -4.30 15.71
C TYR A 77 13.81 -5.73 15.44
N ALA A 78 13.62 -6.58 16.46
CA ALA A 78 13.22 -7.98 16.25
C ALA A 78 11.83 -8.07 15.60
N ILE A 79 10.87 -7.26 16.07
CA ILE A 79 9.49 -7.28 15.58
C ILE A 79 9.40 -6.73 14.17
N ILE A 80 10.12 -5.65 13.84
CA ILE A 80 10.15 -5.10 12.46
C ILE A 80 10.82 -6.09 11.49
N ASN A 81 11.90 -6.76 11.89
CA ASN A 81 12.57 -7.75 11.05
C ASN A 81 11.70 -8.98 10.83
N ALA A 82 11.02 -9.49 11.87
CA ALA A 82 10.08 -10.60 11.75
C ALA A 82 8.88 -10.23 10.86
N THR A 83 8.36 -9.01 11.00
CA THR A 83 7.30 -8.48 10.14
C THR A 83 7.76 -8.44 8.69
N LYS A 84 8.93 -7.85 8.43
CA LYS A 84 9.53 -7.81 7.08
C LYS A 84 9.68 -9.21 6.47
N ALA A 85 10.24 -10.16 7.21
CA ALA A 85 10.44 -11.53 6.73
C ALA A 85 9.10 -12.20 6.37
N PHE A 86 8.07 -12.03 7.21
CA PHE A 86 6.72 -12.51 6.92
C PHE A 86 6.17 -11.92 5.60
N LEU A 87 6.28 -10.60 5.42
CA LEU A 87 5.86 -9.95 4.17
C LEU A 87 6.65 -10.46 2.96
N GLU A 88 7.96 -10.63 3.08
CA GLU A 88 8.83 -11.17 2.03
C GLU A 88 8.40 -12.56 1.59
N ASP A 89 8.07 -13.44 2.55
CA ASP A 89 7.61 -14.80 2.24
C ASP A 89 6.23 -14.81 1.57
N ILE A 90 5.28 -13.98 2.03
CA ILE A 90 3.98 -13.85 1.35
C ILE A 90 4.17 -13.41 -0.11
N ILE A 91 5.05 -12.44 -0.36
CA ILE A 91 5.31 -11.95 -1.71
C ILE A 91 6.04 -13.01 -2.54
N ARG A 92 7.03 -13.69 -1.98
CA ARG A 92 7.85 -14.69 -2.69
C ARG A 92 7.05 -15.94 -3.02
N LEU A 93 6.35 -16.50 -2.03
CA LEU A 93 5.67 -17.80 -2.09
C LEU A 93 4.24 -17.70 -2.64
N GLY A 94 3.66 -16.51 -2.72
CA GLY A 94 2.26 -16.31 -3.14
C GLY A 94 1.97 -16.47 -4.64
N GLY A 95 2.92 -16.96 -5.45
CA GLY A 95 2.76 -17.09 -6.90
C GLY A 95 4.02 -17.58 -7.62
N PRO A 96 3.96 -17.73 -8.96
CA PRO A 96 5.09 -18.22 -9.76
C PRO A 96 6.30 -17.27 -9.69
N ASP A 97 7.50 -17.83 -9.89
CA ASP A 97 8.73 -17.03 -9.84
C ASP A 97 8.80 -16.04 -11.00
N ALA A 98 9.33 -14.85 -10.73
CA ALA A 98 9.49 -13.78 -11.72
C ALA A 98 10.68 -12.90 -11.35
N ASN A 99 11.28 -12.24 -12.35
CA ASN A 99 12.40 -11.31 -12.10
C ASN A 99 12.00 -10.14 -11.21
N VAL A 100 10.74 -9.70 -11.34
CA VAL A 100 10.16 -8.60 -10.57
C VAL A 100 8.90 -9.10 -9.88
N LEU A 101 8.93 -9.12 -8.56
CA LEU A 101 7.79 -9.52 -7.76
C LEU A 101 6.91 -8.31 -7.48
N CYS A 102 5.66 -8.40 -7.89
CA CYS A 102 4.67 -7.37 -7.69
C CYS A 102 3.68 -7.79 -6.59
N TYR A 103 3.27 -6.88 -5.72
CA TYR A 103 2.28 -7.18 -4.67
C TYR A 103 1.27 -6.04 -4.54
N LYS A 104 -0.03 -6.37 -4.62
CA LYS A 104 -1.13 -5.42 -4.48
C LYS A 104 -1.96 -5.76 -3.23
N ASP A 105 -1.97 -4.87 -2.24
CA ASP A 105 -2.87 -4.93 -1.08
C ASP A 105 -3.20 -3.50 -0.60
N PRO A 106 -4.38 -2.93 -0.99
CA PRO A 106 -4.88 -1.60 -0.62
C PRO A 106 -4.71 -1.21 0.83
N ALA A 107 -4.89 -2.15 1.75
CA ALA A 107 -4.82 -1.84 3.17
C ALA A 107 -3.39 -1.58 3.66
N THR A 108 -2.36 -2.04 2.94
CA THR A 108 -0.95 -1.91 3.34
C THR A 108 -0.39 -0.51 3.16
N PHE A 109 -0.92 0.31 2.24
CA PHE A 109 -0.39 1.67 2.02
C PHE A 109 -0.68 2.64 3.17
N ARG A 110 -1.55 2.28 4.12
CA ARG A 110 -1.60 2.94 5.44
C ARG A 110 -0.26 2.95 6.18
N TYR A 111 0.65 2.09 5.75
CA TYR A 111 1.99 1.91 6.30
C TYR A 111 3.05 2.22 5.23
N LEU A 112 2.75 3.07 4.24
CA LEU A 112 3.64 3.35 3.10
C LEU A 112 5.04 3.81 3.56
N GLU A 113 5.13 4.76 4.49
CA GLU A 113 6.42 5.16 5.08
C GLU A 113 7.20 3.98 5.69
N LEU A 114 6.51 3.12 6.44
CA LEU A 114 7.10 1.95 7.08
C LEU A 114 7.60 0.93 6.04
N LEU A 115 6.79 0.65 5.02
CA LEU A 115 7.15 -0.23 3.92
C LEU A 115 8.37 0.33 3.17
N GLY A 116 8.44 1.65 2.99
CA GLY A 116 9.59 2.35 2.42
C GLY A 116 10.88 2.12 3.22
N ARG A 117 10.80 1.98 4.54
CA ARG A 117 11.94 1.65 5.42
C ARG A 117 12.27 0.15 5.42
N MET A 118 11.26 -0.72 5.49
CA MET A 118 11.44 -2.19 5.47
C MET A 118 12.08 -2.68 4.16
N PHE A 119 11.65 -2.09 3.04
CA PHE A 119 12.02 -2.50 1.69
C PHE A 119 12.75 -1.38 0.94
N PRO A 120 14.03 -1.09 1.27
CA PRO A 120 14.77 0.05 0.72
C PRO A 120 14.92 -0.01 -0.82
N ASN A 121 14.86 -1.20 -1.40
CA ASN A 121 14.94 -1.41 -2.85
C ASN A 121 13.57 -1.50 -3.53
N ALA A 122 12.47 -1.50 -2.75
CA ALA A 122 11.13 -1.54 -3.34
C ALA A 122 10.77 -0.23 -4.02
N LYS A 123 9.96 -0.38 -5.07
CA LYS A 123 9.27 0.71 -5.76
C LYS A 123 7.78 0.68 -5.40
N PHE A 124 7.16 1.85 -5.41
CA PHE A 124 5.78 2.09 -5.00
C PHE A 124 5.02 2.83 -6.10
N ILE A 125 3.83 2.35 -6.42
CA ILE A 125 2.84 3.09 -7.20
C ILE A 125 1.74 3.50 -6.23
N HIS A 126 1.34 4.78 -6.26
CA HIS A 126 0.23 5.39 -5.53
C HIS A 126 -0.83 5.87 -6.55
N MET A 127 -1.92 5.10 -6.72
CA MET A 127 -3.07 5.37 -7.60
C MET A 127 -4.04 6.42 -7.01
N VAL A 128 -4.07 7.60 -7.62
CA VAL A 128 -4.99 8.69 -7.25
C VAL A 128 -6.19 8.72 -8.20
N ARG A 129 -7.40 8.62 -7.67
CA ARG A 129 -8.67 8.78 -8.42
C ARG A 129 -9.48 9.95 -7.86
N ASP A 130 -10.33 10.59 -8.65
CA ASP A 130 -11.26 11.61 -8.13
C ASP A 130 -12.07 11.08 -6.95
N GLY A 131 -11.96 11.73 -5.78
CA GLY A 131 -12.64 11.31 -4.56
C GLY A 131 -14.16 11.23 -4.70
N ARG A 132 -14.79 12.05 -5.55
CA ARG A 132 -16.23 11.97 -5.84
C ARG A 132 -16.55 10.71 -6.62
N ALA A 133 -15.70 10.34 -7.57
CA ALA A 133 -15.86 9.10 -8.32
C ALA A 133 -15.65 7.87 -7.42
N VAL A 134 -14.68 7.92 -6.50
CA VAL A 134 -14.49 6.89 -5.47
C VAL A 134 -15.75 6.77 -4.59
N MET A 135 -16.25 7.88 -4.04
CA MET A 135 -17.46 7.86 -3.23
C MET A 135 -18.67 7.35 -4.00
N ALA A 136 -18.88 7.79 -5.24
CA ALA A 136 -19.98 7.33 -6.10
C ALA A 136 -19.89 5.82 -6.36
N SER A 137 -18.67 5.29 -6.54
CA SER A 137 -18.46 3.84 -6.72
C SER A 137 -18.64 3.03 -5.44
N SER A 138 -18.43 3.62 -4.25
CA SER A 138 -18.66 3.00 -2.94
C SER A 138 -20.10 3.19 -2.43
N PHE A 139 -20.83 4.15 -3.00
CA PHE A 139 -22.16 4.59 -2.53
C PHE A 139 -23.22 3.51 -2.63
N ASN A 140 -23.15 2.68 -3.66
CA ASN A 140 -24.09 1.57 -3.88
C ASN A 140 -24.04 0.51 -2.77
N GLU A 141 -23.11 0.60 -1.82
CA GLU A 141 -22.90 -0.42 -0.80
C GLU A 141 -23.08 0.00 0.66
N THR A 142 -23.05 1.30 0.99
CA THR A 142 -22.95 1.73 2.40
C THR A 142 -23.83 2.93 2.80
N GLY A 143 -24.40 3.68 1.85
CA GLY A 143 -25.41 4.72 2.13
C GLY A 143 -24.93 5.99 2.87
N GLU A 144 -23.65 6.13 3.24
CA GLU A 144 -23.13 7.29 3.99
C GLU A 144 -22.11 8.11 3.17
N THR A 145 -22.25 9.45 3.15
CA THR A 145 -21.55 10.31 2.17
C THR A 145 -20.65 11.40 2.71
N GLY A 146 -21.14 12.20 3.65
CA GLY A 146 -20.52 13.49 3.97
C GLY A 146 -19.12 13.34 4.57
N ASP A 147 -18.97 12.43 5.53
CA ASP A 147 -17.70 12.23 6.24
C ASP A 147 -16.68 11.47 5.41
N ASN A 148 -17.12 10.56 4.53
CA ASN A 148 -16.23 9.71 3.75
C ASN A 148 -15.36 10.50 2.75
N LEU A 149 -15.85 11.60 2.18
CA LEU A 149 -15.04 12.45 1.28
C LEU A 149 -13.93 13.20 2.02
N LYS A 150 -14.21 13.70 3.24
CA LYS A 150 -13.19 14.34 4.08
C LYS A 150 -12.11 13.34 4.49
N VAL A 151 -12.51 12.13 4.91
CA VAL A 151 -11.55 11.07 5.25
C VAL A 151 -10.71 10.69 4.03
N TRP A 152 -11.33 10.55 2.85
CA TRP A 152 -10.60 10.29 1.60
C TRP A 152 -9.56 11.36 1.32
N GLN A 153 -9.94 12.64 1.42
CA GLN A 153 -9.01 13.76 1.20
C GLN A 153 -7.83 13.71 2.17
N LEU A 154 -8.08 13.47 3.45
CA LEU A 154 -7.04 13.36 4.47
C LEU A 154 -6.06 12.21 4.17
N VAL A 155 -6.59 11.04 3.78
CA VAL A 155 -5.81 9.86 3.45
C VAL A 155 -4.94 10.10 2.22
N VAL A 156 -5.53 10.51 1.10
CA VAL A 156 -4.81 10.72 -0.16
C VAL A 156 -3.76 11.82 0.00
N SER A 157 -4.10 12.92 0.70
CA SER A 157 -3.13 13.99 0.96
C SER A 157 -1.94 13.49 1.78
N ARG A 158 -2.17 12.61 2.76
CA ARG A 158 -1.10 11.98 3.55
C ARG A 158 -0.22 11.10 2.66
N LEU A 159 -0.81 10.21 1.89
CA LEU A 159 -0.08 9.26 1.05
C LEU A 159 0.71 9.95 -0.07
N ILE A 160 0.21 11.04 -0.66
CA ILE A 160 0.97 11.87 -1.60
C ILE A 160 2.24 12.42 -0.94
N ARG A 161 2.15 12.90 0.31
CA ARG A 161 3.32 13.39 1.06
C ARG A 161 4.30 12.28 1.40
N GLU A 162 3.81 11.12 1.85
CA GLU A 162 4.65 9.95 2.14
C GLU A 162 5.35 9.43 0.88
N CYS A 163 4.66 9.38 -0.26
CA CYS A 163 5.22 9.03 -1.55
C CYS A 163 6.33 10.00 -1.98
N ALA A 164 6.11 11.32 -1.78
CA ALA A 164 7.14 12.32 -2.03
C ALA A 164 8.36 12.14 -1.11
N ALA A 165 8.16 11.84 0.18
CA ALA A 165 9.23 11.60 1.15
C ALA A 165 10.05 10.35 0.86
N ILE A 166 9.44 9.28 0.33
CA ILE A 166 10.15 8.09 -0.16
C ILE A 166 11.08 8.42 -1.33
N GLY A 167 10.78 9.49 -2.06
CA GLY A 167 11.59 10.00 -3.15
C GLY A 167 11.11 9.55 -4.52
N SER A 168 11.25 10.44 -5.49
CA SER A 168 10.74 10.23 -6.85
C SER A 168 11.37 9.05 -7.57
N SER A 169 12.53 8.55 -7.13
CA SER A 169 13.15 7.35 -7.71
C SER A 169 12.46 6.06 -7.27
N ARG A 170 11.68 6.09 -6.19
CA ARG A 170 11.07 4.92 -5.56
C ARG A 170 9.56 4.97 -5.50
N CYS A 171 8.92 6.14 -5.43
CA CYS A 171 7.46 6.23 -5.42
C CYS A 171 6.95 7.14 -6.54
N ILE A 172 5.84 6.72 -7.17
CA ILE A 172 5.13 7.52 -8.19
C ILE A 172 3.64 7.62 -7.89
N ASN A 173 3.11 8.83 -8.02
CA ASN A 173 1.67 9.05 -8.11
C ASN A 173 1.20 8.79 -9.55
N VAL A 174 0.10 8.04 -9.71
CA VAL A 174 -0.53 7.76 -11.01
C VAL A 174 -2.00 8.14 -10.90
N ARG A 175 -2.44 9.07 -11.74
CA ARG A 175 -3.84 9.50 -11.76
C ARG A 175 -4.67 8.52 -12.60
N TYR A 176 -5.71 7.95 -12.01
CA TYR A 176 -6.60 6.98 -12.66
C TYR A 176 -7.18 7.53 -13.98
N GLU A 177 -7.73 8.75 -13.95
CA GLU A 177 -8.37 9.34 -15.14
C GLU A 177 -7.37 9.53 -16.29
N THR A 178 -6.13 9.89 -15.96
CA THR A 178 -5.05 10.02 -16.95
C THR A 178 -4.63 8.65 -17.49
N LEU A 179 -4.53 7.63 -16.63
CA LEU A 179 -4.18 6.27 -17.03
C LEU A 179 -5.22 5.69 -18.00
N VAL A 180 -6.52 5.86 -17.75
CA VAL A 180 -7.55 5.32 -18.66
C VAL A 180 -7.60 6.08 -19.98
N MET A 181 -7.40 7.40 -19.98
CA MET A 181 -7.39 8.21 -21.20
C MET A 181 -6.13 8.03 -22.05
N HIS A 182 -4.99 7.74 -21.42
CA HIS A 182 -3.68 7.68 -22.06
C HIS A 182 -2.89 6.44 -21.63
N THR A 183 -3.53 5.27 -21.69
CA THR A 183 -3.00 4.01 -21.15
C THR A 183 -1.58 3.68 -21.61
N GLU A 184 -1.29 3.73 -22.91
CA GLU A 184 0.03 3.35 -23.42
C GLU A 184 1.12 4.28 -22.87
N ARG A 185 0.87 5.59 -22.91
CA ARG A 185 1.80 6.62 -22.42
C ARG A 185 2.09 6.45 -20.94
N GLU A 186 1.04 6.30 -20.13
CA GLU A 186 1.18 6.16 -18.67
C GLU A 186 1.82 4.83 -18.29
N MET A 187 1.48 3.72 -18.96
CA MET A 187 2.15 2.44 -18.71
C MET A 187 3.62 2.45 -19.10
N ARG A 188 3.99 3.15 -20.20
CA ARG A 188 5.40 3.33 -20.56
C ARG A 188 6.15 4.10 -19.47
N ARG A 189 5.58 5.20 -18.99
CA ARG A 189 6.12 6.00 -17.87
C ARG A 189 6.28 5.16 -16.59
N ILE A 190 5.28 4.34 -16.27
CA ILE A 190 5.30 3.42 -15.12
C ILE A 190 6.43 2.39 -15.29
N SER A 191 6.48 1.70 -16.43
CA SER A 191 7.49 0.67 -16.71
C SER A 191 8.91 1.22 -16.70
N GLU A 192 9.15 2.37 -17.34
CA GLU A 192 10.45 3.05 -17.31
C GLU A 192 10.89 3.41 -15.88
N LYS A 193 9.94 3.73 -15.00
CA LYS A 193 10.25 4.06 -13.62
C LYS A 193 10.56 2.83 -12.77
N LEU A 194 9.76 1.78 -12.95
CA LEU A 194 9.76 0.61 -12.08
C LEU A 194 10.79 -0.42 -12.52
N LEU A 195 11.01 -0.57 -13.82
CA LEU A 195 11.87 -1.60 -14.41
C LEU A 195 13.29 -1.11 -14.67
N LYS A 196 13.56 0.18 -14.51
CA LYS A 196 14.91 0.75 -14.68
C LYS A 196 15.83 0.36 -13.53
N ASN A 197 17.05 -0.05 -13.87
CA ASN A 197 18.11 -0.50 -12.96
C ASN A 197 17.76 -1.76 -12.14
N ILE A 198 16.83 -2.59 -12.62
CA ILE A 198 16.61 -3.92 -12.02
C ILE A 198 17.78 -4.82 -12.38
N SER A 199 18.64 -5.09 -11.40
CA SER A 199 19.70 -6.10 -11.53
C SER A 199 19.08 -7.49 -11.67
N LEU A 200 19.60 -8.30 -12.60
CA LEU A 200 19.25 -9.71 -12.74
C LEU A 200 19.67 -10.56 -11.51
N VAL A 201 20.55 -10.01 -10.65
CA VAL A 201 21.16 -10.71 -9.52
C VAL A 201 20.36 -10.50 -8.21
N ASN A 202 19.67 -9.36 -8.06
CA ASN A 202 18.87 -9.04 -6.87
C ASN A 202 17.40 -8.86 -7.23
N ARG A 203 16.54 -9.75 -6.72
CA ARG A 203 15.08 -9.69 -6.89
C ARG A 203 14.57 -8.31 -6.46
N SER A 204 13.84 -7.65 -7.37
CA SER A 204 13.29 -6.31 -7.15
C SER A 204 11.80 -6.39 -6.84
N TYR A 205 11.34 -5.62 -5.86
CA TYR A 205 9.96 -5.63 -5.37
C TYR A 205 9.22 -4.39 -5.89
N VAL A 206 8.05 -4.61 -6.49
CA VAL A 206 7.11 -3.54 -6.86
C VAL A 206 5.88 -3.69 -5.98
N LEU A 207 5.70 -2.77 -5.05
CA LEU A 207 4.52 -2.72 -4.19
C LEU A 207 3.51 -1.75 -4.80
N LEU A 208 2.34 -2.26 -5.19
CA LEU A 208 1.30 -1.49 -5.84
C LEU A 208 0.26 -1.03 -4.84
N ASN A 209 -0.16 0.24 -4.92
CA ASN A 209 -1.44 0.66 -4.37
C ASN A 209 -1.96 2.06 -4.70
N VAL A 210 -3.14 2.37 -4.16
CA VAL A 210 -3.73 3.72 -4.03
C VAL A 210 -2.76 4.72 -3.52
#